data_AF-A0A5C7PFV0-F1
#
_entry.id   AF-A0A5C7PFV0-F1
#
_cell.length_a   1.000
_cell.length_b   1.000
_cell.length_c   1.000
_cell.angle_alpha   90.00
_cell.angle_beta   90.00
_cell.angle_gamma   90.00
#
_symmetry.space_group_name_H-M   'P 1'
#
loop_
_entity.id
_entity.type
_entity.pdbx_description
1 polymer ?
#
loop_
_entity_poly.entity_id
_entity_poly.type
_entity_poly.pdbx_seq_one_letter_code
_entity_poly.pdbx_strand_id
1 'polypeptide(L)'
;MLGTHASKLERWLGAAEVERLSLMMRDWYGPPIAVAGVPGRVMVCGGGDFRGRIETGLEATAKGVFRDMARRFMRALRVAAGGSVVGSGFANADEIYAALTQTKQYKRFKWQKGGFTGVASGTTSLWGGAGDPAAGGNASNAPGGDAPTDATTGGVPFTNPPGGTTLHVLTVDALATLGATALVYDRIFQVNKTMNSTATEAVTGVPTRYQSTTETDFDYAGGNFLFVEVGGTALAATAHNWTTCLYTNQAGTTNRTLPSLTGNSGAIVRRLDHPTGQWYAPLAAGDTGLTALTQMQCSAAVATGVINFVMGHPIQWVPCPIANQVCTVDGVNTAISMERIFDDACLAILDVCKTTATVTNFLINILAAYN
;
A
#
# COMPACT_ATOMS: atom_id res chain seq x y z
N MET A 1 -13.84 -10.32 -14.62
CA MET A 1 -13.89 -8.85 -14.43
C MET A 1 -13.80 -8.18 -15.80
N LEU A 2 -14.60 -7.15 -16.06
CA LEU A 2 -14.56 -6.37 -17.30
C LEU A 2 -13.41 -5.33 -17.22
N GLY A 3 -12.70 -5.12 -18.32
CA GLY A 3 -11.65 -4.08 -18.42
C GLY A 3 -12.24 -2.66 -18.27
N THR A 4 -11.48 -1.76 -17.64
CA THR A 4 -11.89 -0.37 -17.48
C THR A 4 -11.68 0.41 -18.78
N HIS A 5 -12.65 1.26 -19.16
CA HIS A 5 -12.54 2.07 -20.38
C HIS A 5 -11.46 3.16 -20.22
N ALA A 6 -10.32 3.00 -20.89
CA ALA A 6 -9.13 3.85 -20.74
C ALA A 6 -9.43 5.36 -20.78
N SER A 7 -10.18 5.82 -21.78
CA SER A 7 -10.48 7.26 -21.91
C SER A 7 -11.33 7.85 -20.77
N LYS A 8 -12.11 7.01 -20.06
CA LYS A 8 -12.86 7.47 -18.87
C LYS A 8 -11.95 7.57 -17.66
N LEU A 9 -11.00 6.64 -17.54
CA LEU A 9 -10.04 6.61 -16.45
C LEU A 9 -9.04 7.77 -16.56
N GLU A 10 -8.48 7.99 -17.76
CA GLU A 10 -7.55 9.10 -18.05
C GLU A 10 -8.21 10.47 -17.85
N ARG A 11 -9.51 10.61 -18.15
CA ARG A 11 -10.24 11.86 -17.90
C ARG A 11 -10.46 12.11 -16.40
N TRP A 12 -10.47 11.06 -15.58
CA TRP A 12 -10.74 11.16 -14.16
C TRP A 12 -9.48 11.37 -13.33
N LEU A 13 -8.44 10.55 -13.56
CA LEU A 13 -7.16 10.64 -12.84
C LEU A 13 -6.13 11.54 -13.54
N GLY A 14 -6.33 11.84 -14.83
CA GLY A 14 -5.32 12.41 -15.70
C GLY A 14 -4.53 11.32 -16.43
N ALA A 15 -4.24 11.52 -17.72
CA ALA A 15 -3.49 10.55 -18.54
C ALA A 15 -2.12 10.21 -17.95
N ALA A 16 -1.41 11.22 -17.43
CA ALA A 16 -0.10 11.03 -16.80
C ALA A 16 -0.17 10.12 -15.57
N GLU A 17 -1.22 10.22 -14.75
CA GLU A 17 -1.35 9.40 -13.54
C GLU A 17 -1.74 7.95 -13.87
N VAL A 18 -2.59 7.76 -14.89
CA VAL A 18 -2.94 6.43 -15.40
C VAL A 18 -1.72 5.73 -15.98
N GLU A 19 -0.94 6.42 -16.80
CA GLU A 19 0.31 5.90 -17.35
C GLU A 19 1.28 5.53 -16.23
N ARG A 20 1.43 6.41 -15.23
CA ARG A 20 2.31 6.17 -14.09
C ARG A 20 1.91 4.93 -13.30
N LEU A 21 0.64 4.80 -12.93
CA LEU A 21 0.12 3.62 -12.23
C LEU A 21 0.25 2.33 -13.07
N SER A 22 0.00 2.42 -14.39
CA SER A 22 0.17 1.31 -15.31
C SER A 22 1.63 0.84 -15.37
N LEU A 23 2.58 1.77 -15.48
CA LEU A 23 4.02 1.47 -15.48
C LEU A 23 4.46 0.84 -14.16
N MET A 24 3.99 1.36 -13.03
CA MET A 24 4.32 0.86 -11.68
C MET A 24 3.79 -0.56 -11.40
N MET A 25 2.73 -0.96 -12.09
CA MET A 25 2.06 -2.25 -11.93
C MET A 25 2.34 -3.20 -13.10
N ARG A 26 3.21 -2.82 -14.04
CA ARG A 26 3.54 -3.61 -15.23
C ARG A 26 3.99 -5.02 -14.87
N ASP A 27 4.95 -5.13 -13.96
CA ASP A 27 5.54 -6.42 -13.58
C ASP A 27 5.03 -6.90 -12.20
N TRP A 28 3.89 -6.37 -11.75
CA TRP A 28 3.35 -6.68 -10.42
C TRP A 28 2.86 -8.13 -10.39
N TYR A 29 3.40 -8.91 -9.45
CA TYR A 29 3.11 -10.33 -9.30
C TYR A 29 1.91 -10.63 -8.38
N GLY A 30 1.48 -9.65 -7.58
CA GLY A 30 0.44 -9.83 -6.57
C GLY A 30 -0.99 -9.69 -7.11
N PRO A 31 -1.99 -9.81 -6.23
CA PRO A 31 -3.38 -9.54 -6.56
C PRO A 31 -3.58 -8.06 -6.93
N PRO A 32 -4.69 -7.73 -7.62
CA PRO A 32 -4.99 -6.34 -7.97
C PRO A 32 -5.11 -5.44 -6.75
N ILE A 33 -4.57 -4.21 -6.83
CA ILE A 33 -4.62 -3.23 -5.73
C ILE A 33 -5.68 -2.16 -6.06
N ALA A 34 -6.51 -1.81 -5.08
CA ALA A 34 -7.57 -0.82 -5.25
C ALA A 34 -7.01 0.59 -5.50
N VAL A 35 -7.58 1.30 -6.47
CA VAL A 35 -7.26 2.72 -6.74
C VAL A 35 -8.24 3.60 -6.00
N ALA A 36 -7.75 4.35 -5.02
CA ALA A 36 -8.54 5.39 -4.39
C ALA A 36 -8.85 6.50 -5.41
N GLY A 37 -10.08 6.99 -5.35
CA GLY A 37 -10.51 8.19 -6.04
C GLY A 37 -11.23 7.92 -7.33
N VAL A 38 -11.19 6.69 -7.86
CA VAL A 38 -11.92 6.34 -9.08
C VAL A 38 -13.26 5.70 -8.72
N PRO A 39 -14.40 6.26 -9.19
CA PRO A 39 -15.67 5.62 -9.00
C PRO A 39 -15.70 4.24 -9.68
N GLY A 40 -16.17 3.19 -9.01
CA GLY A 40 -16.55 1.93 -9.62
C GLY A 40 -15.70 0.69 -9.28
N ARG A 41 -15.13 0.62 -8.06
CA ARG A 41 -14.21 -0.46 -7.62
C ARG A 41 -13.13 -0.73 -8.69
N VAL A 42 -12.42 0.33 -9.06
CA VAL A 42 -11.32 0.21 -10.02
C VAL A 42 -10.06 -0.26 -9.30
N MET A 43 -9.47 -1.32 -9.83
CA MET A 43 -8.25 -1.96 -9.34
C MET A 43 -7.19 -1.89 -10.45
N VAL A 44 -5.92 -1.73 -10.07
CA VAL A 44 -4.80 -1.93 -11.00
C VAL A 44 -4.28 -3.36 -10.84
N CYS A 45 -4.12 -4.07 -11.95
CA CYS A 45 -3.64 -5.44 -12.01
C CYS A 45 -2.18 -5.51 -12.49
N GLY A 46 -1.54 -6.65 -12.27
CA GLY A 46 -0.30 -7.01 -12.98
C GLY A 46 -0.46 -6.89 -14.49
N GLY A 47 0.59 -6.47 -15.18
CA GLY A 47 0.55 -6.06 -16.59
C GLY A 47 0.18 -4.59 -16.81
N GLY A 48 -0.11 -3.84 -15.74
CA GLY A 48 -0.48 -2.42 -15.81
C GLY A 48 -1.91 -2.17 -16.30
N ASP A 49 -2.77 -3.19 -16.28
CA ASP A 49 -4.17 -3.11 -16.71
C ASP A 49 -5.08 -2.63 -15.56
N PHE A 50 -6.20 -1.98 -15.91
CA PHE A 50 -7.20 -1.51 -14.95
C PHE A 50 -8.49 -2.30 -15.11
N ARG A 51 -9.01 -2.79 -13.98
CA ARG A 51 -10.26 -3.58 -13.93
C ARG A 51 -11.27 -2.94 -13.00
N GLY A 52 -12.51 -2.86 -13.43
CA GLY A 52 -13.59 -2.19 -12.69
C GLY A 52 -14.45 -1.31 -13.60
N ARG A 53 -15.70 -1.08 -13.23
CA ARG A 53 -16.66 -0.34 -14.05
C ARG A 53 -16.80 1.07 -13.49
N ILE A 54 -16.36 2.09 -14.22
CA ILE A 54 -16.59 3.48 -13.80
C ILE A 54 -18.09 3.81 -13.85
N GLU A 55 -18.70 4.06 -12.69
CA GLU A 55 -20.16 4.18 -12.54
C GLU A 55 -20.71 5.61 -12.70
N THR A 56 -19.88 6.59 -13.07
CA THR A 56 -20.30 8.00 -13.14
C THR A 56 -20.42 8.53 -14.58
N GLY A 57 -21.36 9.47 -14.76
CA GLY A 57 -21.69 10.10 -16.04
C GLY A 57 -20.71 11.19 -16.48
N LEU A 58 -20.67 11.40 -17.80
CA LEU A 58 -19.61 12.02 -18.60
C LEU A 58 -19.28 13.51 -18.36
N GLU A 59 -20.01 14.28 -17.54
CA GLU A 59 -19.82 15.74 -17.39
C GLU A 59 -20.28 16.25 -16.01
N ALA A 60 -19.36 16.64 -15.12
CA ALA A 60 -19.71 17.20 -13.81
C ALA A 60 -19.43 18.71 -13.72
N THR A 61 -20.44 19.53 -14.05
CA THR A 61 -20.62 20.86 -13.43
C THR A 61 -21.54 20.71 -12.21
N ALA A 62 -21.47 21.63 -11.23
CA ALA A 62 -22.16 21.52 -9.93
C ALA A 62 -23.67 21.22 -9.98
N LYS A 63 -24.38 21.61 -11.06
CA LYS A 63 -25.79 21.24 -11.31
C LYS A 63 -25.98 19.79 -11.81
N GLY A 64 -24.98 19.23 -12.48
CA GLY A 64 -24.91 17.82 -12.86
C GLY A 64 -24.75 16.92 -11.64
N VAL A 65 -23.94 17.33 -10.65
CA VAL A 65 -23.75 16.62 -9.38
C VAL A 65 -25.06 16.47 -8.61
N PHE A 66 -25.87 17.54 -8.53
CA PHE A 66 -27.19 17.48 -7.88
C PHE A 66 -28.19 16.58 -8.62
N ARG A 67 -28.19 16.60 -9.96
CA ARG A 67 -29.10 15.77 -10.77
C ARG A 67 -28.69 14.29 -10.76
N ASP A 68 -27.39 14.00 -10.68
CA ASP A 68 -26.87 12.65 -10.55
C ASP A 68 -27.07 12.10 -9.13
N MET A 69 -26.92 12.91 -8.08
CA MET A 69 -27.33 12.56 -6.71
C MET A 69 -28.82 12.20 -6.64
N ALA A 70 -29.70 13.00 -7.24
CA ALA A 70 -31.14 12.73 -7.24
C ALA A 70 -31.50 11.43 -7.99
N ARG A 71 -30.83 11.14 -9.12
CA ARG A 71 -31.04 9.88 -9.86
C ARG A 71 -30.44 8.67 -9.15
N ARG A 72 -29.32 8.85 -8.44
CA ARG A 72 -28.66 7.80 -7.64
C ARG A 72 -29.46 7.49 -6.38
N PHE A 73 -30.07 8.49 -5.74
CA PHE A 73 -31.01 8.29 -4.64
C PHE A 73 -32.23 7.47 -5.08
N MET A 74 -32.79 7.78 -6.26
CA MET A 74 -33.90 7.01 -6.84
C MET A 74 -33.50 5.59 -7.29
N ARG A 75 -32.23 5.36 -7.64
CA ARG A 75 -31.70 4.01 -7.94
C ARG A 75 -31.37 3.22 -6.67
N ALA A 76 -30.82 3.86 -5.66
CA ALA A 76 -30.57 3.27 -4.35
C ALA A 76 -31.90 2.81 -3.71
N LEU A 77 -32.98 3.59 -3.85
CA LEU A 77 -34.32 3.17 -3.44
C LEU A 77 -34.86 1.96 -4.20
N ARG A 78 -34.48 1.76 -5.48
CA ARG A 78 -34.86 0.56 -6.26
C ARG A 78 -34.00 -0.66 -5.97
N VAL A 79 -32.73 -0.46 -5.64
CA VAL A 79 -31.80 -1.55 -5.27
C VAL A 79 -32.02 -1.98 -3.81
N ALA A 80 -32.40 -1.06 -2.93
CA ALA A 80 -32.88 -1.38 -1.57
C ALA A 80 -34.16 -2.24 -1.57
N ALA A 81 -34.93 -2.24 -2.66
CA ALA A 81 -36.07 -3.13 -2.85
C ALA A 81 -35.68 -4.54 -3.38
N GLY A 82 -34.41 -4.76 -3.74
CA GLY A 82 -33.90 -6.03 -4.27
C GLY A 82 -32.62 -6.42 -3.55
N GLY A 83 -32.77 -7.01 -2.36
CA GLY A 83 -31.67 -7.43 -1.48
C GLY A 83 -30.49 -8.03 -2.24
N SER A 84 -29.36 -7.33 -2.19
CA SER A 84 -28.09 -7.77 -2.76
C SER A 84 -26.98 -7.39 -1.79
N VAL A 85 -26.22 -8.39 -1.35
CA VAL A 85 -25.16 -8.33 -0.34
C VAL A 85 -23.99 -7.49 -0.85
N VAL A 86 -23.61 -6.45 -0.11
CA VAL A 86 -22.53 -5.50 -0.49
C VAL A 86 -21.24 -5.85 0.24
N GLY A 87 -20.35 -6.64 -0.38
CA GLY A 87 -18.92 -6.70 -0.03
C GLY A 87 -18.57 -7.08 1.42
N SER A 88 -18.28 -8.37 1.65
CA SER A 88 -17.56 -8.95 2.81
C SER A 88 -17.26 -8.01 3.99
N GLY A 89 -18.25 -7.78 4.86
CA GLY A 89 -18.13 -7.00 6.11
C GLY A 89 -19.45 -6.34 6.50
N PHE A 90 -20.19 -5.82 5.51
CA PHE A 90 -21.51 -5.23 5.71
C PHE A 90 -22.53 -5.91 4.79
N ALA A 91 -23.73 -6.22 5.28
CA ALA A 91 -24.75 -6.86 4.46
C ALA A 91 -25.42 -5.85 3.50
N ASN A 92 -25.48 -4.57 3.88
CA ASN A 92 -26.13 -3.51 3.12
C ASN A 92 -25.64 -2.11 3.53
N ALA A 93 -26.04 -1.08 2.77
CA ALA A 93 -25.67 0.31 3.05
C ALA A 93 -26.26 0.84 4.36
N ASP A 94 -27.42 0.35 4.80
CA ASP A 94 -28.05 0.79 6.05
C ASP A 94 -27.21 0.38 7.27
N GLU A 95 -26.54 -0.77 7.23
CA GLU A 95 -25.56 -1.16 8.25
C GLU A 95 -24.34 -0.24 8.27
N ILE A 96 -23.86 0.21 7.11
CA ILE A 96 -22.78 1.21 7.03
C ILE A 96 -23.25 2.54 7.64
N TYR A 97 -24.47 2.99 7.31
CA TYR A 97 -25.04 4.21 7.89
C TYR A 97 -25.25 4.08 9.40
N ALA A 98 -25.73 2.93 9.89
CA ALA A 98 -25.90 2.67 11.30
C ALA A 98 -24.55 2.67 12.04
N ALA A 99 -23.53 2.01 11.46
CA ALA A 99 -22.16 1.99 11.96
C ALA A 99 -21.58 3.41 12.11
N LEU A 100 -21.80 4.28 11.11
CA LEU A 100 -21.27 5.64 11.11
C LEU A 100 -22.03 6.60 12.02
N THR A 101 -23.36 6.51 12.08
CA THR A 101 -24.22 7.55 12.68
C THR A 101 -24.80 7.17 14.03
N GLN A 102 -25.18 5.91 14.24
CA GLN A 102 -25.90 5.47 15.43
C GLN A 102 -24.96 4.83 16.45
N THR A 103 -24.17 3.86 16.01
CA THR A 103 -23.30 3.07 16.90
C THR A 103 -21.88 3.64 17.01
N LYS A 104 -21.49 4.54 16.11
CA LYS A 104 -20.15 5.17 16.03
C LYS A 104 -19.02 4.13 15.94
N GLN A 105 -19.28 3.03 15.25
CA GLN A 105 -18.34 1.93 15.01
C GLN A 105 -17.40 2.27 13.84
N TYR A 106 -16.62 3.34 14.00
CA TYR A 106 -15.65 3.78 13.01
C TYR A 106 -14.32 4.22 13.64
N LYS A 107 -13.27 4.18 12.82
CA LYS A 107 -11.91 4.63 13.15
C LYS A 107 -11.45 5.63 12.10
N ARG A 108 -10.67 6.62 12.54
CA ARG A 108 -10.03 7.60 11.68
C ARG A 108 -8.54 7.45 11.82
N PHE A 109 -7.88 7.08 10.74
CA PHE A 109 -6.43 7.07 10.64
C PHE A 109 -5.99 8.38 10.02
N LYS A 110 -4.95 8.98 10.58
CA LYS A 110 -4.38 10.22 10.08
C LYS A 110 -2.88 10.05 9.94
N TRP A 111 -2.36 10.50 8.82
CA TRP A 111 -0.97 10.77 8.59
C TRP A 111 -0.77 12.22 8.22
N GLN A 112 0.23 12.84 8.83
CA GLN A 112 0.83 14.08 8.43
C GLN A 112 2.34 13.84 8.43
N LYS A 113 2.90 13.44 7.29
CA LYS A 113 4.30 13.05 7.17
C LYS A 113 5.05 14.01 6.26
N GLY A 114 6.19 14.50 6.76
CA GLY A 114 7.19 15.16 5.94
C GLY A 114 7.91 14.15 5.06
N GLY A 115 8.08 14.48 3.78
CA GLY A 115 8.88 13.66 2.87
C GLY A 115 10.37 13.78 3.16
N PHE A 116 11.15 12.91 2.52
CA PHE A 116 12.61 13.03 2.46
C PHE A 116 13.04 13.73 1.17
N THR A 117 14.33 14.07 1.07
CA THR A 117 14.94 14.58 -0.17
C THR A 117 14.51 13.70 -1.34
N GLY A 118 13.92 14.30 -2.37
CA GLY A 118 13.34 13.55 -3.47
C GLY A 118 14.41 13.05 -4.44
N VAL A 119 14.19 11.86 -4.99
CA VAL A 119 14.86 11.40 -6.20
C VAL A 119 13.77 11.08 -7.21
N ALA A 120 13.85 11.68 -8.40
CA ALA A 120 12.87 11.41 -9.45
C ALA A 120 12.84 9.91 -9.79
N SER A 121 11.65 9.37 -9.96
CA SER A 121 11.36 7.95 -10.15
C SER A 121 11.82 7.03 -9.01
N GLY A 122 12.28 7.58 -7.87
CA GLY A 122 12.62 6.82 -6.68
C GLY A 122 11.40 6.63 -5.78
N THR A 123 11.29 5.47 -5.16
CA THR A 123 10.30 5.20 -4.11
C THR A 123 10.91 5.51 -2.74
N THR A 124 10.13 6.10 -1.84
CA THR A 124 10.58 6.50 -0.50
C THR A 124 9.59 6.02 0.55
N SER A 125 10.11 5.44 1.63
CA SER A 125 9.33 5.03 2.80
C SER A 125 9.12 6.22 3.75
N LEU A 126 7.87 6.56 4.06
CA LEU A 126 7.57 7.65 5.00
C LEU A 126 7.63 7.21 6.47
N TRP A 127 8.01 5.95 6.74
CA TRP A 127 8.08 5.36 8.07
C TRP A 127 8.92 6.19 9.05
N GLY A 128 10.15 6.52 8.66
CA GLY A 128 11.04 7.37 9.46
C GLY A 128 10.78 8.87 9.34
N GLY A 129 9.75 9.29 8.59
CA GLY A 129 9.46 10.70 8.33
C GLY A 129 8.94 11.37 9.61
N ALA A 130 9.34 12.63 9.82
CA ALA A 130 8.82 13.44 10.91
C ALA A 130 7.33 13.75 10.69
N GLY A 131 6.61 13.95 11.80
CA GLY A 131 5.20 14.29 11.80
C GLY A 131 4.37 13.35 12.66
N ASP A 132 3.17 13.06 12.21
CA ASP A 132 2.15 12.29 12.91
C ASP A 132 1.70 11.12 12.01
N PRO A 133 1.77 9.85 12.42
CA PRO A 133 2.40 9.35 13.66
C PRO A 133 3.90 9.67 13.70
N ALA A 134 4.51 9.55 14.89
CA ALA A 134 5.93 9.82 15.11
C ALA A 134 6.83 9.02 14.14
N ALA A 135 8.08 9.46 13.95
CA ALA A 135 9.04 8.76 13.10
C ALA A 135 9.34 7.36 13.65
N GLY A 136 9.16 6.34 12.82
CA GLY A 136 9.43 4.96 13.21
C GLY A 136 10.91 4.62 13.24
N GLY A 137 11.25 3.66 14.10
CA GLY A 137 12.62 3.20 14.31
C GLY A 137 13.22 2.48 13.10
N ASN A 138 14.49 2.10 13.25
CA ASN A 138 15.11 1.12 12.35
C ASN A 138 14.68 -0.30 12.72
N ALA A 139 14.79 -1.25 11.79
CA ALA A 139 14.52 -2.65 12.10
C ALA A 139 15.57 -3.23 13.05
N SER A 140 15.16 -4.20 13.87
CA SER A 140 16.05 -5.06 14.63
C SER A 140 16.92 -5.92 13.71
N ASN A 141 18.10 -6.28 14.20
CA ASN A 141 19.06 -7.06 13.42
C ASN A 141 18.58 -8.49 13.17
N ALA A 142 19.04 -9.07 12.06
CA ALA A 142 18.97 -10.50 11.83
C ALA A 142 19.62 -11.27 13.00
N PRO A 143 19.13 -12.49 13.34
CA PRO A 143 18.13 -13.26 12.60
C PRO A 143 16.67 -12.95 12.97
N GLY A 144 16.43 -12.23 14.07
CA GLY A 144 15.08 -12.06 14.64
C GLY A 144 14.18 -11.08 13.87
N GLY A 145 14.68 -9.88 13.57
CA GLY A 145 13.82 -8.81 13.04
C GLY A 145 12.68 -8.41 14.00
N ASP A 146 11.70 -7.67 13.48
CA ASP A 146 10.49 -7.25 14.20
C ASP A 146 9.25 -7.55 13.36
N ALA A 147 8.13 -7.85 14.02
CA ALA A 147 6.79 -7.88 13.43
C ALA A 147 6.00 -6.66 13.95
N PRO A 148 6.03 -5.52 13.24
CA PRO A 148 5.39 -4.30 13.72
C PRO A 148 3.87 -4.44 13.89
N THR A 149 3.35 -3.74 14.88
CA THR A 149 1.93 -3.60 15.18
C THR A 149 1.51 -2.13 15.19
N ASP A 150 0.23 -1.86 15.37
CA ASP A 150 -0.35 -0.54 15.61
C ASP A 150 0.30 0.23 16.78
N ALA A 151 0.81 -0.49 17.79
CA ALA A 151 1.56 0.08 18.92
C ALA A 151 3.02 0.42 18.58
N THR A 152 3.53 -0.04 17.43
CA THR A 152 4.91 0.25 17.02
C THR A 152 5.04 1.71 16.60
N THR A 153 6.02 2.42 17.16
CA THR A 153 6.31 3.81 16.79
C THR A 153 6.56 3.90 15.28
N GLY A 154 5.83 4.77 14.59
CA GLY A 154 5.80 4.85 13.12
C GLY A 154 4.46 4.45 12.52
N GLY A 155 3.75 3.51 13.16
CA GLY A 155 2.39 3.11 12.82
C GLY A 155 1.35 4.06 13.39
N VAL A 156 0.13 4.02 12.86
CA VAL A 156 -0.99 4.77 13.43
C VAL A 156 -1.62 3.93 14.55
N PRO A 157 -1.56 4.39 15.81
CA PRO A 157 -2.18 3.65 16.91
C PRO A 157 -3.70 3.69 16.78
N PHE A 158 -4.36 2.55 16.99
CA PHE A 158 -5.81 2.48 17.07
C PHE A 158 -6.24 1.42 18.07
N THR A 159 -7.53 1.37 18.38
CA THR A 159 -8.09 0.29 19.20
C THR A 159 -8.82 -0.65 18.27
N ASN A 160 -8.47 -1.93 18.32
CA ASN A 160 -9.13 -2.96 17.52
C ASN A 160 -10.65 -2.96 17.75
N PRO A 161 -11.44 -3.27 16.72
CA PRO A 161 -12.85 -3.54 16.87
C PRO A 161 -13.13 -4.64 17.91
N PRO A 162 -14.16 -4.50 18.76
CA PRO A 162 -14.51 -5.52 19.75
C PRO A 162 -15.13 -6.76 19.09
N GLY A 163 -15.05 -7.92 19.76
CA GLY A 163 -15.89 -9.08 19.44
C GLY A 163 -15.60 -9.79 18.11
N GLY A 164 -14.39 -9.64 17.55
CA GLY A 164 -14.01 -10.30 16.29
C GLY A 164 -14.61 -9.66 15.03
N THR A 165 -15.11 -8.44 15.15
CA THR A 165 -15.64 -7.63 14.04
C THR A 165 -14.50 -7.16 13.12
N THR A 166 -14.78 -6.99 11.83
CA THR A 166 -13.73 -6.68 10.84
C THR A 166 -13.75 -5.21 10.43
N LEU A 167 -12.59 -4.56 10.44
CA LEU A 167 -12.45 -3.17 10.03
C LEU A 167 -12.25 -3.05 8.52
N HIS A 168 -13.02 -2.18 7.86
CA HIS A 168 -12.96 -1.97 6.42
C HIS A 168 -12.84 -0.50 6.05
N VAL A 169 -12.01 -0.20 5.04
CA VAL A 169 -11.83 1.15 4.52
C VAL A 169 -13.10 1.67 3.85
N LEU A 170 -13.53 2.87 4.24
CA LEU A 170 -14.71 3.54 3.69
C LEU A 170 -14.38 4.80 2.90
N THR A 171 -13.43 5.61 3.33
CA THR A 171 -13.12 6.89 2.68
C THR A 171 -11.66 7.21 2.87
N VAL A 172 -11.03 7.76 1.84
CA VAL A 172 -9.65 8.25 1.92
C VAL A 172 -9.61 9.69 1.44
N ASP A 173 -9.07 10.57 2.26
CA ASP A 173 -8.77 11.95 1.90
C ASP A 173 -7.26 12.11 1.86
N ALA A 174 -6.71 12.59 0.76
CA ALA A 174 -5.28 12.79 0.65
C ALA A 174 -4.94 14.16 0.08
N LEU A 175 -3.90 14.76 0.63
CA LEU A 175 -3.29 15.98 0.13
C LEU A 175 -1.79 15.76 0.07
N ALA A 176 -1.20 16.13 -1.05
CA ALA A 176 0.24 16.14 -1.24
C ALA A 176 0.69 17.54 -1.69
N THR A 177 1.86 17.99 -1.24
CA THR A 177 2.38 19.31 -1.65
C THR A 177 2.81 19.38 -3.12
N LEU A 178 2.94 18.22 -3.77
CA LEU A 178 3.31 18.01 -5.16
C LEU A 178 2.47 16.87 -5.73
N GLY A 179 2.33 16.79 -7.06
CA GLY A 179 1.69 15.64 -7.71
C GLY A 179 2.44 14.36 -7.39
N ALA A 180 1.81 13.45 -6.66
CA ALA A 180 2.43 12.23 -6.14
C ALA A 180 1.40 11.16 -5.87
N THR A 181 1.86 9.94 -5.60
CA THR A 181 0.96 8.83 -5.31
C THR A 181 1.52 7.99 -4.20
N ALA A 182 0.71 7.88 -3.16
CA ALA A 182 1.02 7.11 -1.98
C ALA A 182 0.44 5.71 -2.09
N LEU A 183 1.16 4.72 -1.57
CA LEU A 183 0.61 3.40 -1.26
C LEU A 183 0.46 3.30 0.25
N VAL A 184 -0.76 3.05 0.70
CA VAL A 184 -1.03 2.66 2.09
C VAL A 184 -0.84 1.15 2.18
N TYR A 185 -0.03 0.72 3.13
CA TYR A 185 0.29 -0.69 3.32
C TYR A 185 0.39 -1.03 4.81
N ASP A 186 0.15 -2.28 5.19
CA ASP A 186 0.50 -2.81 6.50
C ASP A 186 1.98 -3.24 6.48
N ARG A 187 2.80 -2.70 7.38
CA ARG A 187 4.21 -3.08 7.55
C ARG A 187 4.28 -4.31 8.47
N ILE A 188 4.25 -5.49 7.86
CA ILE A 188 4.03 -6.76 8.58
C ILE A 188 5.31 -7.37 9.17
N PHE A 189 6.48 -7.08 8.58
CA PHE A 189 7.77 -7.54 9.11
C PHE A 189 8.91 -6.65 8.64
N GLN A 190 9.96 -6.55 9.45
CA GLN A 190 11.17 -5.81 9.11
C GLN A 190 12.41 -6.47 9.73
N VAL A 191 13.54 -6.46 9.03
CA VAL A 191 14.81 -6.97 9.57
C VAL A 191 15.99 -6.22 8.97
N ASN A 192 16.98 -5.90 9.80
CA ASN A 192 18.18 -5.19 9.38
C ASN A 192 19.29 -6.16 8.91
N LYS A 193 19.89 -5.86 7.76
CA LYS A 193 21.04 -6.58 7.18
C LYS A 193 22.34 -5.83 7.48
N THR A 194 23.38 -6.54 7.90
CA THR A 194 24.70 -5.92 8.09
C THR A 194 25.36 -5.57 6.75
N MET A 195 25.58 -4.28 6.48
CA MET A 195 26.06 -3.81 5.17
C MET A 195 27.55 -4.02 4.92
N ASN A 196 28.39 -3.97 5.96
CA ASN A 196 29.82 -4.21 5.82
C ASN A 196 30.14 -5.73 5.82
N SER A 197 29.36 -6.51 5.06
CA SER A 197 29.48 -7.96 4.98
C SER A 197 28.82 -8.51 3.71
N THR A 198 29.53 -9.41 3.04
CA THR A 198 29.01 -10.22 1.91
C THR A 198 28.44 -11.56 2.34
N ALA A 199 28.49 -11.88 3.64
CA ALA A 199 27.98 -13.14 4.16
C ALA A 199 26.45 -13.21 4.06
N THR A 200 25.95 -14.43 3.91
CA THR A 200 24.53 -14.74 4.04
C THR A 200 24.11 -14.59 5.49
N GLU A 201 23.04 -13.85 5.74
CA GLU A 201 22.43 -13.71 7.06
C GLU A 201 21.08 -14.42 7.05
N ALA A 202 20.92 -15.39 7.95
CA ALA A 202 19.66 -16.10 8.12
C ALA A 202 18.62 -15.17 8.78
N VAL A 203 17.37 -15.33 8.40
CA VAL A 203 16.22 -14.65 9.00
C VAL A 203 15.27 -15.71 9.54
N THR A 204 14.98 -15.64 10.83
CA THR A 204 14.11 -16.58 11.54
C THR A 204 12.80 -15.95 12.00
N GLY A 205 12.74 -14.62 12.06
CA GLY A 205 11.49 -13.91 12.32
C GLY A 205 10.49 -14.08 11.20
N VAL A 206 9.22 -14.10 11.56
CA VAL A 206 8.10 -14.19 10.63
C VAL A 206 7.06 -13.12 10.97
N PRO A 207 6.31 -12.60 9.98
CA PRO A 207 5.17 -11.73 10.24
C PRO A 207 4.09 -12.47 11.07
N THR A 208 3.27 -11.70 11.77
CA THR A 208 2.13 -12.23 12.56
C THR A 208 0.79 -12.13 11.83
N ARG A 209 0.76 -11.45 10.68
CA ARG A 209 -0.43 -11.23 9.83
C ARG A 209 -0.09 -11.57 8.38
N TYR A 210 -1.12 -11.88 7.61
CA TYR A 210 -1.06 -12.30 6.22
C TYR A 210 -0.13 -13.51 6.02
N GLN A 211 -0.35 -14.58 6.80
CA GLN A 211 0.51 -15.77 6.82
C GLN A 211 -0.14 -17.04 6.23
N SER A 212 -1.44 -17.04 6.00
CA SER A 212 -2.15 -18.19 5.47
C SER A 212 -1.69 -18.51 4.05
N THR A 213 -1.54 -19.80 3.76
CA THR A 213 -1.25 -20.32 2.42
C THR A 213 -2.51 -20.72 1.65
N THR A 214 -3.69 -20.50 2.24
CA THR A 214 -4.99 -20.84 1.66
C THR A 214 -5.58 -19.62 0.96
N GLU A 215 -5.76 -19.67 -0.36
CA GLU A 215 -6.20 -18.51 -1.18
C GLU A 215 -7.54 -17.89 -0.76
N THR A 216 -8.43 -18.67 -0.17
CA THR A 216 -9.75 -18.19 0.28
C THR A 216 -9.74 -17.60 1.68
N ASP A 217 -8.61 -17.69 2.38
CA ASP A 217 -8.45 -17.11 3.71
C ASP A 217 -8.23 -15.61 3.60
N PHE A 218 -8.81 -14.83 4.52
CA PHE A 218 -8.53 -13.41 4.60
C PHE A 218 -7.06 -13.14 4.97
N ASP A 219 -6.44 -14.04 5.73
CA ASP A 219 -5.04 -13.95 6.13
C ASP A 219 -4.10 -14.48 5.03
N TYR A 220 -4.57 -14.65 3.79
CA TYR A 220 -3.76 -15.18 2.71
C TYR A 220 -2.54 -14.29 2.41
N ALA A 221 -1.37 -14.92 2.28
CA ALA A 221 -0.10 -14.25 2.04
C ALA A 221 0.10 -13.75 0.59
N GLY A 222 -0.87 -14.01 -0.31
CA GLY A 222 -0.85 -13.47 -1.66
C GLY A 222 -0.92 -11.95 -1.65
N GLY A 223 0.01 -11.31 -2.35
CA GLY A 223 0.13 -9.85 -2.39
C GLY A 223 1.06 -9.25 -1.35
N ASN A 224 1.52 -10.03 -0.37
CA ASN A 224 2.65 -9.62 0.45
C ASN A 224 3.82 -9.31 -0.48
N PHE A 225 4.46 -8.16 -0.26
CA PHE A 225 5.61 -7.72 -1.01
C PHE A 225 6.79 -7.43 -0.11
N LEU A 226 7.97 -7.62 -0.68
CA LEU A 226 9.23 -7.29 -0.04
C LEU A 226 9.79 -6.03 -0.68
N PHE A 227 10.38 -5.16 0.12
CA PHE A 227 11.23 -4.09 -0.38
C PHE A 227 12.43 -3.90 0.53
N VAL A 228 13.44 -3.21 0.00
CA VAL A 228 14.69 -2.94 0.70
C VAL A 228 14.76 -1.43 0.86
N GLU A 229 14.74 -0.94 2.10
CA GLU A 229 14.83 0.49 2.40
C GLU A 229 16.15 0.83 3.07
N VAL A 230 16.72 1.98 2.72
CA VAL A 230 17.83 2.58 3.46
C VAL A 230 17.32 3.03 4.82
N GLY A 231 17.91 2.50 5.88
CA GLY A 231 17.60 2.81 7.26
C GLY A 231 18.14 4.16 7.73
N GLY A 232 18.40 4.29 9.04
CA GLY A 232 18.77 5.55 9.69
C GLY A 232 20.08 6.21 9.23
N THR A 233 20.88 5.53 8.41
CA THR A 233 22.16 6.04 7.89
C THR A 233 22.25 5.80 6.38
N ALA A 234 22.67 6.82 5.64
CA ALA A 234 22.82 6.75 4.18
C ALA A 234 23.85 5.70 3.74
N LEU A 235 23.60 5.10 2.59
CA LEU A 235 24.50 4.13 1.96
C LEU A 235 25.73 4.83 1.36
N ALA A 236 26.90 4.23 1.54
CA ALA A 236 28.11 4.61 0.80
C ALA A 236 27.97 4.28 -0.70
N ALA A 237 28.76 4.98 -1.51
CA ALA A 237 28.83 4.74 -2.95
C ALA A 237 29.59 3.43 -3.27
N THR A 238 28.87 2.31 -3.21
CA THR A 238 29.38 0.98 -3.58
C THR A 238 28.32 0.26 -4.41
N ALA A 239 28.68 -0.14 -5.63
CA ALA A 239 27.79 -0.96 -6.46
C ALA A 239 27.62 -2.34 -5.81
N HIS A 240 26.37 -2.79 -5.70
CA HIS A 240 26.03 -4.05 -5.07
C HIS A 240 24.70 -4.58 -5.61
N ASN A 241 24.45 -5.86 -5.38
CA ASN A 241 23.18 -6.51 -5.65
C ASN A 241 22.71 -7.24 -4.40
N TRP A 242 21.39 -7.24 -4.20
CA TRP A 242 20.71 -8.18 -3.33
C TRP A 242 20.61 -9.50 -4.09
N THR A 243 21.47 -10.45 -3.75
CA THR A 243 21.55 -11.75 -4.43
C THR A 243 21.44 -12.85 -3.40
N THR A 244 21.01 -14.04 -3.82
CA THR A 244 20.91 -15.21 -2.93
C THR A 244 20.01 -14.96 -1.72
N CYS A 245 19.04 -14.04 -1.85
CA CYS A 245 18.02 -13.80 -0.83
C CYS A 245 16.93 -14.87 -0.98
N LEU A 246 16.59 -15.53 0.11
CA LEU A 246 15.66 -16.66 0.13
C LEU A 246 14.38 -16.32 0.87
N TYR A 247 13.27 -16.91 0.43
CA TYR A 247 11.96 -16.73 1.04
C TYR A 247 11.11 -17.99 0.97
N THR A 248 10.03 -17.99 1.74
CA THR A 248 8.91 -18.94 1.62
C THR A 248 7.77 -18.24 0.89
N ASN A 249 7.28 -18.82 -0.20
CA ASN A 249 6.22 -18.20 -1.00
C ASN A 249 4.83 -18.36 -0.37
N GLN A 250 3.83 -17.74 -0.99
CA GLN A 250 2.42 -17.80 -0.58
C GLN A 250 1.82 -19.22 -0.59
N ALA A 251 2.44 -20.18 -1.28
CA ALA A 251 2.02 -21.59 -1.30
C ALA A 251 2.74 -22.43 -0.23
N GLY A 252 3.56 -21.82 0.63
CA GLY A 252 4.34 -22.52 1.66
C GLY A 252 5.59 -23.24 1.12
N THR A 253 5.97 -23.00 -0.13
CA THR A 253 7.21 -23.54 -0.70
C THR A 253 8.40 -22.74 -0.17
N THR A 254 9.30 -23.42 0.54
CA THR A 254 10.49 -22.82 1.15
C THR A 254 11.65 -22.71 0.14
N ASN A 255 12.69 -21.96 0.51
CA ASN A 255 13.94 -21.81 -0.26
C ASN A 255 13.74 -21.30 -1.70
N ARG A 256 12.69 -20.51 -1.92
CA ARG A 256 12.52 -19.76 -3.16
C ARG A 256 13.59 -18.68 -3.21
N THR A 257 14.19 -18.47 -4.37
CA THR A 257 15.26 -17.49 -4.54
C THR A 257 14.70 -16.25 -5.21
N LEU A 258 14.90 -15.09 -4.57
CA LEU A 258 14.59 -13.79 -5.16
C LEU A 258 15.48 -13.60 -6.40
N PRO A 259 14.91 -13.21 -7.57
CA PRO A 259 15.71 -12.69 -8.67
C PRO A 259 16.62 -11.57 -8.16
N SER A 260 17.86 -11.54 -8.66
CA SER A 260 18.85 -10.58 -8.17
C SER A 260 18.35 -9.16 -8.43
N LEU A 261 18.36 -8.35 -7.36
CA LEU A 261 17.89 -6.97 -7.39
C LEU A 261 19.10 -6.04 -7.23
N THR A 262 19.30 -5.18 -8.22
CA THR A 262 20.41 -4.22 -8.20
C THR A 262 20.15 -3.11 -7.18
N GLY A 263 21.08 -2.94 -6.24
CA GLY A 263 21.07 -1.84 -5.28
C GLY A 263 21.62 -0.56 -5.89
N ASN A 264 21.34 0.58 -5.27
CA ASN A 264 21.87 1.87 -5.70
C ASN A 264 23.31 2.04 -5.18
N SER A 265 24.19 2.55 -6.03
CA SER A 265 25.52 2.99 -5.59
C SER A 265 25.39 4.31 -4.82
N GLY A 266 25.20 4.19 -3.50
CA GLY A 266 24.88 5.30 -2.62
C GLY A 266 23.40 5.67 -2.68
N ALA A 267 22.80 5.83 -1.51
CA ALA A 267 21.41 6.19 -1.38
C ALA A 267 21.15 6.91 -0.05
N ILE A 268 20.27 7.90 -0.12
CA ILE A 268 19.82 8.68 1.02
C ILE A 268 18.93 7.84 1.94
N VAL A 269 18.87 8.26 3.21
CA VAL A 269 18.01 7.67 4.24
C VAL A 269 16.55 7.60 3.77
N ARG A 270 15.90 6.46 4.02
CA ARG A 270 14.50 6.11 3.69
C ARG A 270 14.13 6.01 2.21
N ARG A 271 15.08 6.15 1.28
CA ARG A 271 14.88 5.73 -0.11
C ARG A 271 14.87 4.20 -0.19
N LEU A 272 14.07 3.63 -1.09
CA LEU A 272 14.20 2.22 -1.43
C LEU A 272 15.51 1.99 -2.18
N ASP A 273 16.27 0.99 -1.77
CA ASP A 273 17.52 0.61 -2.41
C ASP A 273 17.29 -0.27 -3.64
N HIS A 274 16.42 0.23 -4.53
CA HIS A 274 15.95 -0.43 -5.73
C HIS A 274 16.30 0.41 -6.97
N PRO A 275 16.28 -0.17 -8.18
CA PRO A 275 16.32 0.59 -9.42
C PRO A 275 15.17 1.63 -9.47
N THR A 276 15.39 2.72 -10.20
CA THR A 276 14.33 3.73 -10.41
C THR A 276 13.13 3.12 -11.15
N GLY A 277 11.92 3.50 -10.75
CA GLY A 277 10.68 3.00 -11.35
C GLY A 277 10.17 1.71 -10.70
N GLN A 278 10.81 1.26 -9.61
CA GLN A 278 10.47 0.06 -8.88
C GLN A 278 10.17 0.37 -7.41
N TRP A 279 9.25 -0.39 -6.81
CA TRP A 279 8.83 -0.22 -5.42
C TRP A 279 8.71 -1.53 -4.62
N TYR A 280 8.92 -2.66 -5.28
CA TYR A 280 8.92 -4.00 -4.69
C TYR A 280 10.07 -4.83 -5.29
N ALA A 281 10.60 -5.75 -4.50
CA ALA A 281 11.57 -6.73 -4.95
C ALA A 281 10.83 -7.78 -5.80
N PRO A 282 11.38 -8.18 -6.96
CA PRO A 282 10.74 -9.19 -7.81
C PRO A 282 10.70 -10.54 -7.07
N LEU A 283 9.68 -11.35 -7.30
CA LEU A 283 9.63 -12.74 -6.85
C LEU A 283 9.96 -13.69 -7.99
N ALA A 284 10.28 -14.95 -7.67
CA ALA A 284 10.44 -15.99 -8.66
C ALA A 284 9.15 -16.20 -9.46
N ALA A 285 9.28 -16.58 -10.73
CA ALA A 285 8.13 -16.74 -11.62
C ALA A 285 7.07 -17.68 -11.02
N GLY A 286 5.81 -17.23 -11.06
CA GLY A 286 4.65 -17.95 -10.52
C GLY A 286 4.35 -17.66 -9.04
N ASP A 287 5.25 -17.01 -8.31
CA ASP A 287 4.99 -16.61 -6.93
C ASP A 287 4.25 -15.27 -6.89
N THR A 288 3.19 -15.18 -6.10
CA THR A 288 2.31 -14.00 -5.98
C THR A 288 2.40 -13.32 -4.62
N GLY A 289 3.24 -13.84 -3.73
CA GLY A 289 3.50 -13.28 -2.41
C GLY A 289 4.51 -14.12 -1.63
N LEU A 290 4.80 -13.70 -0.40
CA LEU A 290 5.72 -14.39 0.49
C LEU A 290 5.17 -14.39 1.92
N THR A 291 5.37 -15.50 2.62
CA THR A 291 5.03 -15.64 4.05
C THR A 291 6.20 -15.24 4.93
N ALA A 292 7.43 -15.59 4.54
CA ALA A 292 8.63 -15.30 5.31
C ALA A 292 9.85 -15.03 4.43
N LEU A 293 10.69 -14.09 4.86
CA LEU A 293 12.07 -13.95 4.40
C LEU A 293 12.95 -14.89 5.23
N THR A 294 13.78 -15.71 4.60
CA THR A 294 14.60 -16.72 5.32
C THR A 294 16.10 -16.46 5.21
N GLN A 295 16.53 -15.71 4.20
CA GLN A 295 17.94 -15.33 4.04
C GLN A 295 18.10 -14.00 3.30
N MET A 296 19.09 -13.23 3.72
CA MET A 296 19.52 -12.00 3.06
C MET A 296 21.01 -12.07 2.72
N GLN A 297 21.39 -11.58 1.54
CA GLN A 297 22.80 -11.42 1.19
C GLN A 297 23.01 -10.22 0.26
N CYS A 298 24.14 -9.53 0.48
CA CYS A 298 24.61 -8.42 -0.34
C CYS A 298 25.87 -8.86 -1.08
N SER A 299 25.95 -8.61 -2.38
CA SER A 299 27.09 -9.03 -3.20
C SER A 299 28.40 -8.29 -2.90
N ALA A 300 28.36 -7.19 -2.14
CA ALA A 300 29.52 -6.39 -1.79
C ALA A 300 29.46 -5.88 -0.34
N ALA A 301 30.63 -5.71 0.29
CA ALA A 301 30.72 -5.03 1.56
C ALA A 301 30.58 -3.52 1.34
N VAL A 302 29.51 -2.92 1.85
CA VAL A 302 29.26 -1.48 1.77
C VAL A 302 29.69 -0.85 3.09
N ALA A 303 30.65 0.07 3.02
CA ALA A 303 31.38 0.57 4.19
C ALA A 303 30.49 1.28 5.23
N THR A 304 29.43 1.95 4.77
CA THR A 304 28.47 2.65 5.63
C THR A 304 27.05 2.47 5.15
N GLY A 305 26.11 2.61 6.09
CA GLY A 305 24.68 2.61 5.83
C GLY A 305 23.98 1.48 6.57
N VAL A 306 22.68 1.66 6.75
CA VAL A 306 21.79 0.70 7.39
C VAL A 306 20.77 0.27 6.36
N ILE A 307 20.44 -1.01 6.28
CA ILE A 307 19.46 -1.52 5.32
C ILE A 307 18.46 -2.42 6.01
N ASN A 308 17.18 -2.10 5.81
CA ASN A 308 16.09 -2.92 6.28
C ASN A 308 15.42 -3.62 5.11
N PHE A 309 15.29 -4.93 5.21
CA PHE A 309 14.35 -5.70 4.41
C PHE A 309 13.00 -5.60 5.10
N VAL A 310 12.00 -5.13 4.37
CA VAL A 310 10.66 -4.86 4.91
C VAL A 310 9.64 -5.60 4.08
N MET A 311 8.79 -6.37 4.74
CA MET A 311 7.62 -6.98 4.15
C MET A 311 6.40 -6.11 4.42
N GLY A 312 5.58 -5.91 3.40
CA GLY A 312 4.33 -5.17 3.48
C GLY A 312 3.18 -5.90 2.81
N HIS A 313 1.95 -5.57 3.22
CA HIS A 313 0.73 -5.96 2.50
C HIS A 313 0.03 -4.70 1.96
N PRO A 314 -0.24 -4.60 0.65
CA PRO A 314 -0.79 -3.39 0.06
C PRO A 314 -2.27 -3.26 0.43
N ILE A 315 -2.67 -2.11 0.96
CA ILE A 315 -4.08 -1.85 1.30
C ILE A 315 -4.73 -1.06 0.16
N GLN A 316 -4.14 0.09 -0.21
CA GLN A 316 -4.76 0.95 -1.21
C GLN A 316 -3.79 1.94 -1.86
N TRP A 317 -3.95 2.15 -3.17
CA TRP A 317 -3.33 3.25 -3.90
C TRP A 317 -4.06 4.55 -3.65
N VAL A 318 -3.33 5.61 -3.32
CA VAL A 318 -3.86 6.94 -3.02
C VAL A 318 -3.20 7.95 -3.95
N PRO A 319 -3.73 8.13 -5.18
CA PRO A 319 -3.20 9.09 -6.14
C PRO A 319 -3.59 10.52 -5.76
N CYS A 320 -2.61 11.42 -5.77
CA CYS A 320 -2.77 12.87 -5.61
C CYS A 320 -2.24 13.58 -6.86
N PRO A 321 -2.98 13.56 -7.98
CA PRO A 321 -2.48 14.09 -9.25
C PRO A 321 -2.31 15.62 -9.25
N ILE A 322 -3.00 16.34 -8.35
CA ILE A 322 -2.94 17.79 -8.23
C ILE A 322 -2.28 18.19 -6.91
N ALA A 323 -1.24 19.02 -7.00
CA ALA A 323 -0.53 19.55 -5.85
C ALA A 323 -1.41 20.48 -5.00
N ASN A 324 -1.27 20.40 -3.67
CA ASN A 324 -1.93 21.27 -2.68
C ASN A 324 -3.46 21.25 -2.72
N GLN A 325 -4.07 20.23 -3.32
CA GLN A 325 -5.51 20.04 -3.33
C GLN A 325 -5.87 18.74 -2.62
N VAL A 326 -6.91 18.78 -1.78
CA VAL A 326 -7.46 17.57 -1.17
C VAL A 326 -8.14 16.74 -2.25
N CYS A 327 -7.64 15.52 -2.42
CA CYS A 327 -8.20 14.46 -3.23
C CYS A 327 -9.01 13.54 -2.31
N THR A 328 -10.32 13.76 -2.27
CA THR A 328 -11.27 12.96 -1.48
C THR A 328 -11.80 11.78 -2.28
N VAL A 329 -11.90 10.64 -1.60
CA VAL A 329 -12.34 9.36 -2.16
C VAL A 329 -13.42 8.78 -1.26
N ASP A 330 -14.65 8.71 -1.77
CA ASP A 330 -15.78 8.09 -1.07
C ASP A 330 -15.99 6.64 -1.51
N GLY A 331 -15.58 5.68 -0.68
CA GLY A 331 -15.78 4.25 -0.90
C GLY A 331 -17.22 3.76 -0.66
N VAL A 332 -18.08 4.57 -0.02
CA VAL A 332 -19.49 4.21 0.22
C VAL A 332 -20.33 4.49 -1.02
N ASN A 333 -20.15 5.65 -1.67
CA ASN A 333 -20.96 6.04 -2.84
C ASN A 333 -20.22 5.96 -4.18
N THR A 334 -18.89 5.82 -4.19
CA THR A 334 -18.12 5.82 -5.44
C THR A 334 -17.24 4.60 -5.62
N ALA A 335 -16.65 3.96 -4.61
CA ALA A 335 -15.79 2.78 -4.83
C ALA A 335 -16.04 1.67 -3.80
N ILE A 336 -16.86 0.67 -4.14
CA ILE A 336 -17.13 -0.51 -3.30
C ILE A 336 -15.92 -1.46 -3.28
N SER A 337 -14.72 -0.98 -2.91
CA SER A 337 -13.62 -1.83 -2.47
C SER A 337 -13.41 -1.57 -0.98
N MET A 338 -14.12 -2.32 -0.16
CA MET A 338 -14.00 -2.29 1.30
C MET A 338 -12.82 -3.17 1.73
N GLU A 339 -11.61 -2.71 1.45
CA GLU A 339 -10.40 -3.45 1.82
C GLU A 339 -10.31 -3.59 3.34
N ARG A 340 -9.95 -4.78 3.81
CA ARG A 340 -9.90 -5.10 5.25
C ARG A 340 -8.60 -4.58 5.84
N ILE A 341 -8.70 -3.93 7.00
CA ILE A 341 -7.57 -3.65 7.89
C ILE A 341 -7.63 -4.69 9.01
N PHE A 342 -6.53 -5.40 9.22
CA PHE A 342 -6.43 -6.39 10.29
C PHE A 342 -6.28 -5.72 11.66
N ASP A 343 -6.63 -6.49 12.70
CA ASP A 343 -6.34 -6.10 14.08
C ASP A 343 -4.82 -5.96 14.27
N ASP A 344 -4.41 -4.97 15.05
CA ASP A 344 -3.01 -4.62 15.30
C ASP A 344 -2.20 -4.25 14.04
N ALA A 345 -2.86 -3.90 12.91
CA ALA A 345 -2.17 -3.54 11.67
C ALA A 345 -1.22 -2.34 11.83
N CYS A 346 0.01 -2.47 11.34
CA CYS A 346 1.00 -1.39 11.37
C CYS A 346 0.92 -0.58 10.08
N LEU A 347 -0.08 0.30 10.00
CA LEU A 347 -0.34 1.06 8.77
C LEU A 347 0.75 2.12 8.52
N ALA A 348 1.36 2.05 7.34
CA ALA A 348 2.44 2.92 6.88
C ALA A 348 2.20 3.40 5.44
N ILE A 349 3.03 4.36 5.00
CA ILE A 349 2.92 4.99 3.66
C ILE A 349 4.24 4.87 2.90
N LEU A 350 4.16 4.41 1.65
CA LEU A 350 5.20 4.60 0.64
C LEU A 350 4.81 5.74 -0.28
N ASP A 351 5.75 6.64 -0.56
CA ASP A 351 5.69 7.58 -1.67
C ASP A 351 6.35 6.94 -2.88
N VAL A 352 5.52 6.47 -3.83
CA VAL A 352 5.94 5.51 -4.84
C VAL A 352 6.36 6.23 -6.12
N CYS A 353 7.54 5.86 -6.64
CA CYS A 353 8.22 6.44 -7.81
C CYS A 353 7.87 7.91 -8.04
N LYS A 354 8.44 8.77 -7.18
CA LYS A 354 8.19 10.20 -7.14
C LYS A 354 8.33 10.83 -8.53
N THR A 355 7.41 11.73 -8.88
CA THR A 355 7.43 12.46 -10.15
C THR A 355 8.57 13.48 -10.23
N THR A 356 9.05 13.97 -9.08
CA THR A 356 10.07 15.02 -8.99
C THR A 356 11.11 14.72 -7.91
N ALA A 357 12.27 15.38 -8.02
CA ALA A 357 13.33 15.31 -7.01
C ALA A 357 13.09 16.23 -5.79
N THR A 358 11.87 16.75 -5.63
CA THR A 358 11.53 17.65 -4.52
C THR A 358 10.88 16.86 -3.38
N VAL A 359 11.04 17.36 -2.16
CA VAL A 359 10.36 16.83 -0.97
C VAL A 359 8.85 16.97 -1.15
N THR A 360 8.11 15.89 -0.90
CA THR A 360 6.63 15.88 -0.92
C THR A 360 6.13 15.62 0.49
N ASN A 361 5.32 16.52 1.03
CA ASN A 361 4.65 16.31 2.31
C ASN A 361 3.25 15.76 2.04
N PHE A 362 2.83 14.83 2.88
CA PHE A 362 1.53 14.17 2.77
C PHE A 362 0.68 14.42 4.01
N LEU A 363 -0.59 14.72 3.76
CA LEU A 363 -1.67 14.62 4.74
C LEU A 363 -2.65 13.59 4.20
N ILE A 364 -2.80 12.44 4.86
CA ILE A 364 -3.73 11.39 4.46
C ILE A 364 -4.64 11.07 5.64
N ASN A 365 -5.95 11.06 5.41
CA ASN A 365 -6.94 10.59 6.37
C ASN A 365 -7.67 9.39 5.79
N ILE A 366 -7.87 8.35 6.58
CA ILE A 366 -8.68 7.19 6.21
C ILE A 366 -9.78 7.05 7.24
N LEU A 367 -11.03 7.01 6.78
CA LEU A 367 -12.17 6.57 7.56
C LEU A 367 -12.38 5.08 7.30
N ALA A 368 -12.40 4.29 8.35
CA ALA A 368 -12.76 2.88 8.29
C ALA A 368 -13.89 2.58 9.28
N ALA A 369 -14.76 1.62 8.97
CA ALA A 369 -15.83 1.17 9.85
C ALA A 369 -15.80 -0.33 10.03
N TYR A 370 -16.38 -0.79 11.15
CA TYR A 370 -16.46 -2.20 11.50
C TYR A 370 -17.89 -2.59 11.84
N ASN A 371 -18.22 -3.86 11.62
CA ASN A 371 -19.49 -4.50 11.99
C ASN A 371 -19.24 -5.90 12.50
#